data_AF-A0A564ZHI9-F1
#
_entry.id   AF-A0A564ZHI9-F1
#
_cell.length_a   1.000
_cell.length_b   1.000
_cell.length_c   1.000
_cell.angle_alpha   90.00
_cell.angle_beta   90.00
_cell.angle_gamma   90.00
#
_symmetry.space_group_name_H-M   'P 1'
#
loop_
_entity.id
_entity.type
_entity.pdbx_description
1 polymer ?
#
loop_
_entity_poly.entity_id
_entity_poly.type
_entity_poly.pdbx_seq_one_letter_code
_entity_poly.pdbx_strand_id
1 'polypeptide(L)' 'MAKKIPALKPRELIRLLLAEGCIFYREGKGDHRLYSRTVAGRKRIVPIDMGAGELSPLYVLRILRQLSFSDEEIERLLRK' A
#
# COMPACT_ATOMS: atom_id res chain seq x y z
N MET A 1 20.46 3.36 2.05
CA MET A 1 20.68 2.59 0.81
C MET A 1 19.37 2.47 0.07
N ALA A 2 19.35 2.77 -1.23
CA ALA A 2 18.15 2.66 -2.07
C ALA A 2 17.75 1.18 -2.22
N LYS A 3 16.88 0.71 -1.31
CA LYS A 3 16.27 -0.62 -1.42
C LYS A 3 15.36 -0.61 -2.65
N LYS A 4 15.51 -1.60 -3.53
CA LYS A 4 14.71 -1.74 -4.75
C LYS A 4 13.28 -2.07 -4.35
N ILE A 5 12.40 -1.06 -4.36
CA ILE A 5 10.96 -1.30 -4.27
C ILE A 5 10.53 -1.97 -5.58
N PRO A 6 9.84 -3.12 -5.56
CA PRO A 6 9.40 -3.76 -6.78
C PRO A 6 8.21 -3.03 -7.39
N ALA A 7 8.00 -3.23 -8.69
CA ALA A 7 6.71 -2.99 -9.29
C ALA A 7 5.74 -4.08 -8.79
N LEU A 8 4.47 -3.73 -8.60
CA LEU A 8 3.46 -4.67 -8.09
C LEU A 8 2.16 -4.51 -8.86
N LYS A 9 1.44 -5.60 -9.10
CA LYS A 9 0.03 -5.50 -9.51
C LYS A 9 -0.80 -4.95 -8.35
N PRO A 10 -1.89 -4.20 -8.60
CA PRO A 10 -2.73 -3.68 -7.52
C PRO A 10 -3.20 -4.75 -6.53
N ARG A 11 -3.54 -5.94 -7.03
CA ARG A 11 -3.97 -7.07 -6.21
C ARG A 11 -2.86 -7.63 -5.31
N GLU A 12 -1.60 -7.55 -5.74
CA GLU A 12 -0.45 -7.99 -4.93
C GLU A 12 -0.21 -7.00 -3.79
N LEU A 13 -0.20 -5.70 -4.08
CA LEU A 13 -0.10 -4.67 -3.06
C LEU A 13 -1.22 -4.80 -2.02
N ILE A 14 -2.48 -4.99 -2.46
CA ILE A 14 -3.61 -5.19 -1.55
C ILE A 14 -3.39 -6.39 -0.62
N ARG A 15 -2.93 -7.53 -1.13
CA ARG A 15 -2.67 -8.72 -0.30
C ARG A 15 -1.65 -8.43 0.79
N LEU A 16 -0.56 -7.72 0.45
CA LEU A 16 0.45 -7.31 1.41
C LEU A 16 -0.11 -6.36 2.47
N LEU A 17 -0.90 -5.37 2.06
CA LEU A 17 -1.53 -4.42 2.97
C LEU A 17 -2.49 -5.10 3.96
N LEU A 18 -3.33 -6.02 3.47
CA LEU A 18 -4.24 -6.79 4.32
C LEU A 18 -3.48 -7.68 5.31
N ALA A 19 -2.38 -8.29 4.89
CA ALA A 19 -1.54 -9.11 5.76
C ALA A 19 -0.88 -8.32 6.90
N GLU A 20 -0.60 -7.02 6.70
CA GLU A 20 -0.05 -6.12 7.73
C GLU A 20 -1.14 -5.32 8.49
N GLY A 21 -2.40 -5.76 8.42
CA GLY A 21 -3.49 -5.20 9.22
C GLY A 21 -4.11 -3.92 8.65
N CYS A 22 -3.86 -3.59 7.39
CA CYS A 22 -4.69 -2.61 6.70
C CYS A 22 -6.07 -3.23 6.41
N ILE A 23 -7.09 -2.38 6.37
CA ILE A 23 -8.46 -2.80 6.10
C ILE A 23 -9.01 -2.08 4.87
N PHE A 24 -9.85 -2.77 4.11
CA PHE A 24 -10.66 -2.13 3.09
C PHE A 24 -11.57 -1.10 3.76
N TYR A 25 -11.59 0.11 3.22
CA TYR A 25 -12.39 1.20 3.76
C TYR A 25 -13.67 1.43 2.96
N ARG A 26 -13.54 1.64 1.63
CA ARG A 26 -14.65 1.78 0.69
C ARG A 26 -14.16 1.78 -0.75
N GLU A 27 -15.09 1.66 -1.69
CA GLU A 27 -14.83 1.99 -3.09
C GLU A 27 -14.69 3.51 -3.27
N GLY A 28 -13.79 3.91 -4.17
CA GLY A 28 -13.56 5.29 -4.56
C GLY A 28 -14.35 5.66 -5.82
N LYS A 29 -14.02 6.81 -6.41
CA LYS A 29 -14.51 7.16 -7.75
C LYS A 29 -13.70 6.39 -8.82
N GLY A 30 -14.41 5.86 -9.82
CA GLY A 30 -13.80 5.03 -10.87
C GLY A 30 -13.19 3.75 -10.30
N ASP A 31 -12.06 3.31 -10.85
CA ASP A 31 -11.41 2.05 -10.47
C ASP A 31 -10.55 2.16 -9.20
N HIS A 32 -10.81 3.12 -8.32
CA HIS A 32 -10.04 3.24 -7.08
C HIS A 32 -10.68 2.48 -5.94
N ARG A 33 -9.86 1.79 -5.13
CA ARG A 33 -10.29 1.22 -3.84
C ARG A 33 -9.50 1.86 -2.72
N LEU A 34 -10.20 2.29 -1.67
CA LEU A 34 -9.57 2.94 -0.52
C LEU A 34 -9.28 1.92 0.57
N TYR A 35 -8.04 1.92 1.06
CA TYR A 35 -7.59 1.12 2.18
C TYR A 35 -7.15 2.03 3.32
N SER A 36 -7.27 1.53 4.55
CA SER A 36 -6.92 2.30 5.73
C SER A 36 -6.09 1.51 6.73
N ARG A 37 -5.29 2.23 7.51
CA ARG A 37 -4.49 1.71 8.62
C ARG A 37 -4.58 2.71 9.78
N THR A 38 -4.73 2.22 11.01
CA THR A 38 -4.68 3.08 12.20
C THR A 38 -3.33 2.94 12.87
N VAL A 39 -2.60 4.06 13.01
CA VAL A 39 -1.27 4.11 13.62
C VAL A 39 -1.28 5.22 14.66
N ALA A 40 -0.89 4.91 15.90
CA ALA A 40 -0.90 5.85 17.03
C ALA A 40 -2.24 6.61 17.18
N GLY A 41 -3.37 5.88 17.09
CA GLY A 41 -4.72 6.45 17.20
C GLY A 41 -5.18 7.29 16.00
N ARG A 42 -4.36 7.42 14.95
CA ARG A 42 -4.71 8.17 13.73
C ARG A 42 -4.98 7.24 12.56
N LYS A 43 -6.14 7.40 11.94
CA LYS A 43 -6.51 6.66 10.73
C LYS A 43 -5.87 7.31 9.51
N ARG A 44 -5.13 6.51 8.74
CA ARG A 44 -4.59 6.84 7.42
C ARG A 44 -5.40 6.15 6.36
N ILE A 45 -5.66 6.82 5.24
CA ILE A 45 -6.46 6.27 4.14
C ILE A 45 -5.74 6.59 2.83
N VAL A 46 -5.64 5.60 1.95
CA VAL A 46 -5.00 5.73 0.64
C VAL A 46 -5.89 5.13 -0.44
N PRO A 47 -6.01 5.77 -1.61
CA PRO A 47 -6.60 5.16 -2.79
C PRO A 47 -5.56 4.30 -3.50
N ILE A 48 -5.97 3.11 -3.95
CA ILE A 48 -5.20 2.24 -4.83
C ILE A 48 -5.94 2.17 -6.15
N ASP A 49 -5.23 2.50 -7.23
CA ASP A 49 -5.73 2.36 -8.59
C ASP A 49 -5.82 0.88 -8.98
N MET A 50 -7.04 0.38 -9.17
CA MET A 50 -7.31 -1.00 -9.58
C MET A 50 -7.31 -1.19 -11.09
N GLY A 51 -7.38 -0.10 -11.87
CA GLY A 51 -7.30 -0.13 -13.33
C GLY A 51 -5.85 -0.22 -13.83
N ALA A 52 -4.88 0.12 -12.98
CA ALA A 52 -3.47 -0.05 -13.28
C ALA A 52 -3.12 -1.54 -13.49
N GLY A 53 -2.55 -1.88 -14.64
CA GLY A 53 -2.00 -3.23 -14.87
C GLY A 53 -0.84 -3.55 -13.94
N GLU A 54 0.02 -2.57 -13.70
CA GLU A 54 1.18 -2.64 -12.82
C GLU A 54 1.45 -1.27 -12.17
N LEU A 55 1.76 -1.27 -10.88
CA LEU A 55 2.09 -0.09 -10.10
C LEU A 55 3.61 0.09 -10.07
N SER A 56 4.08 1.31 -10.37
CA SER A 56 5.50 1.60 -10.35
C SER A 56 6.09 1.50 -8.93
N PRO A 57 7.39 1.20 -8.79
CA PRO A 57 8.10 1.22 -7.51
C PRO A 57 7.85 2.47 -6.66
N LEU A 58 7.82 3.64 -7.31
CA LEU A 58 7.58 4.92 -6.64
C LEU A 58 6.14 5.03 -6.12
N TYR A 59 5.16 4.52 -6.87
CA TYR A 59 3.78 4.47 -6.43
C TYR A 59 3.62 3.55 -5.22
N VAL A 60 4.18 2.33 -5.29
CA VAL A 60 4.17 1.37 -4.18
C VAL A 60 4.76 1.99 -2.92
N LEU A 61 5.95 2.60 -3.03
CA LEU A 61 6.59 3.27 -1.90
C LEU A 61 5.72 4.40 -1.33
N ARG A 62 5.12 5.22 -2.19
CA ARG A 62 4.24 6.32 -1.78
C ARG A 62 3.05 5.81 -0.97
N ILE A 63 2.39 4.74 -1.42
CA ILE A 63 1.25 4.15 -0.71
C ILE A 63 1.66 3.66 0.68
N LEU A 64 2.78 2.94 0.77
CA LEU A 64 3.30 2.44 2.05
C LEU A 64 3.63 3.61 3.01
N ARG A 65 4.25 4.69 2.52
CA ARG A 65 4.54 5.88 3.34
C ARG A 65 3.29 6.62 3.79
N GLN A 66 2.28 6.76 2.93
CA GLN A 66 1.02 7.40 3.30
C GLN A 66 0.26 6.61 4.37
N LEU A 67 0.38 5.28 4.37
CA LEU A 67 -0.10 4.40 5.44
C LEU A 67 0.83 4.34 6.66
N SER A 68 1.88 5.16 6.70
CA SER A 68 2.83 5.28 7.79
C SER A 68 3.60 3.98 8.08
N PHE A 69 3.93 3.20 7.05
CA PHE A 69 4.89 2.10 7.19
C PHE A 69 6.31 2.62 7.41
N SER A 70 7.01 2.07 8.40
CA SER A 70 8.43 2.36 8.66
C SER A 70 9.34 1.69 7.63
N ASP A 71 10.61 2.09 7.59
CA ASP A 71 11.62 1.50 6.69
C ASP A 71 11.79 -0.01 6.96
N GLU A 72 11.75 -0.40 8.22
CA GLU A 72 11.84 -1.78 8.69
C GLU A 72 10.60 -2.59 8.29
N GLU A 73 9.40 -2.02 8.44
CA GLU A 73 8.16 -2.68 8.02
C GLU A 73 8.12 -2.86 6.49
N ILE A 74 8.52 -1.83 5.73
CA ILE A 74 8.60 -1.90 4.26
C ILE A 74 9.60 -2.99 3.84
N GLU A 75 10.76 -3.05 4.49
CA GLU A 75 11.74 -4.10 4.20
C GLU A 75 11.21 -5.50 4.50
N ARG A 76 10.55 -5.70 5.65
CA ARG A 76 9.95 -6.99 6.00
C ARG A 76 8.86 -7.40 5.02
N LEU A 77 8.02 -6.45 4.61
CA LEU A 77 6.89 -6.67 3.71
C LEU A 77 7.35 -7.03 2.28
N LEU A 78 8.47 -6.46 1.82
CA LEU A 78 8.97 -6.64 0.44
C LEU A 78 10.09 -7.69 0.30
N ARG A 79 10.56 -8.30 1.39
CA ARG A 79 11.60 -9.36 1.37
C ARG A 79 11.04 -10.77 1.10
N LYS A 80 9.73 -10.93 0.93
CA LYS A 80 9.08 -12.22 0.68
C LYS A 80 9.06 -12.58 -0.81
#